data_AF-A0A7T5RK15-F1
#
_entry.id   AF-A0A7T5RK15-F1
#
_cell.length_a   1.000
_cell.length_b   1.000
_cell.length_c   1.000
_cell.angle_alpha   90.00
_cell.angle_beta   90.00
_cell.angle_gamma   90.00
#
_symmetry.space_group_name_H-M   'P 1'
#
loop_
_entity.id
_entity.type
_entity.pdbx_description
1 polymer ?
#
loop_
_entity_poly.entity_id
_entity_poly.type
_entity_poly.pdbx_seq_one_letter_code
_entity_poly.pdbx_strand_id
1 'polypeptide(L)'
;MKHPLQALLIAPIRKMREDVLAGSKQITIRDGHRDYRLGGVMLCCPDKPWCVAADITVVRHTTYGEIVEEEYKADGFLSPQEMIEGMRRFYPYADFDKPATVIRWNNVHGKLVDQYHKRQAKKLSKHQKACCGKGPYKG
;
A
#
# COMPACT_ATOMS: atom_id res chain seq x y z
N MET A 1 -12.90 21.71 -15.40
CA MET A 1 -13.72 21.47 -14.20
C MET A 1 -12.83 20.83 -13.15
N LYS A 2 -12.81 21.30 -11.89
CA LYS A 2 -12.03 20.67 -10.81
C LYS A 2 -12.86 19.51 -10.24
N HIS A 3 -12.23 18.36 -10.02
CA HIS A 3 -12.89 17.20 -9.41
C HIS A 3 -12.73 17.23 -7.89
N PRO A 4 -13.67 16.63 -7.13
CA PRO A 4 -13.52 16.47 -5.70
C PRO A 4 -12.29 15.61 -5.38
N LEU A 5 -11.69 15.85 -4.22
CA LEU A 5 -10.61 15.01 -3.70
C LEU A 5 -11.13 13.58 -3.48
N GLN A 6 -10.35 12.60 -3.93
CA GLN A 6 -10.69 11.19 -3.84
C GLN A 6 -10.09 10.57 -2.57
N ALA A 7 -10.74 9.56 -2.01
CA ALA A 7 -10.22 8.79 -0.89
C ALA A 7 -10.18 7.29 -1.23
N LEU A 8 -9.06 6.63 -0.90
CA LEU A 8 -8.84 5.21 -1.12
C LEU A 8 -8.58 4.52 0.21
N LEU A 9 -9.41 3.53 0.54
CA LEU A 9 -9.35 2.83 1.81
C LEU A 9 -8.22 1.79 1.82
N ILE A 10 -7.38 1.85 2.84
CA ILE A 10 -6.34 0.89 3.17
C ILE A 10 -6.77 0.11 4.41
N ALA A 11 -6.61 -1.22 4.36
CA ALA A 11 -6.95 -2.10 5.47
C ALA A 11 -6.21 -1.71 6.76
N PRO A 12 -6.78 -1.96 7.96
CA PRO A 12 -6.16 -1.58 9.24
C PRO A 12 -4.89 -2.37 9.59
N ILE A 13 -4.40 -3.23 8.69
CA ILE A 13 -3.20 -4.05 8.85
C ILE A 13 -1.98 -3.13 8.99
N ARG A 14 -1.27 -3.26 10.12
CA ARG A 14 -0.12 -2.42 10.44
C ARG A 14 0.98 -2.49 9.38
N LYS A 15 1.38 -3.70 8.99
CA LYS A 15 2.44 -3.92 8.00
C LYS A 15 2.12 -3.22 6.67
N MET A 16 0.90 -3.40 6.17
CA MET A 16 0.44 -2.76 4.93
C MET A 16 0.58 -1.24 4.98
N ARG A 17 0.17 -0.60 6.09
CA ARG A 17 0.32 0.85 6.26
C ARG A 17 1.79 1.27 6.36
N GLU A 18 2.64 0.49 7.03
CA GLU A 18 4.09 0.74 7.05
C GLU A 18 4.72 0.60 5.66
N ASP A 19 4.29 -0.39 4.85
CA ASP A 19 4.75 -0.57 3.47
C ASP A 19 4.34 0.61 2.57
N VAL A 20 3.14 1.17 2.75
CA VAL A 20 2.72 2.40 2.06
C VAL A 20 3.59 3.59 2.47
N LEU A 21 3.84 3.79 3.78
CA LEU A 21 4.71 4.87 4.27
C LEU A 21 6.16 4.72 3.81
N ALA A 22 6.62 3.48 3.61
CA ALA A 22 7.95 3.19 3.08
C ALA A 22 8.03 3.35 1.55
N GLY A 23 6.90 3.46 0.86
CA GLY A 23 6.81 3.45 -0.60
C GLY A 23 6.98 2.07 -1.23
N SER A 24 7.04 0.99 -0.46
CA SER A 24 7.13 -0.38 -0.99
C SER A 24 5.77 -0.94 -1.46
N LYS A 25 4.66 -0.34 -1.01
CA LYS A 25 3.31 -0.64 -1.51
C LYS A 25 2.73 0.56 -2.26
N GLN A 26 2.44 0.35 -3.54
CA GLN A 26 2.02 1.40 -4.49
C GLN A 26 0.81 0.98 -5.36
N ILE A 27 0.10 -0.07 -4.94
CA ILE A 27 -1.00 -0.67 -5.70
C ILE A 27 -2.07 -1.22 -4.77
N THR A 28 -3.31 -1.22 -5.23
CA THR A 28 -4.41 -1.99 -4.67
C THR A 28 -5.33 -2.54 -5.75
N ILE A 29 -5.88 -3.72 -5.48
CA ILE A 29 -6.93 -4.36 -6.26
C ILE A 29 -8.26 -4.16 -5.53
N ARG A 30 -9.26 -3.68 -6.25
CA ARG A 30 -10.61 -3.43 -5.72
C ARG A 30 -11.60 -4.29 -6.48
N ASP A 31 -12.54 -4.87 -5.74
CA ASP A 31 -13.73 -5.49 -6.32
C ASP A 31 -14.52 -4.47 -7.15
N GLY A 32 -15.05 -4.88 -8.30
CA GLY A 32 -15.86 -4.07 -9.20
C GLY A 32 -15.06 -3.04 -10.02
N HIS A 33 -15.74 -2.39 -10.97
CA HIS A 33 -15.23 -1.21 -11.67
C HIS A 33 -15.51 0.05 -10.83
N ARG A 34 -14.46 0.73 -10.39
CA ARG A 34 -14.53 1.91 -9.53
C ARG A 34 -14.15 3.16 -10.34
N ASP A 35 -14.89 4.25 -10.16
CA ASP A 35 -14.64 5.55 -10.81
C ASP A 35 -13.55 6.34 -10.06
N TYR A 36 -12.34 5.77 -10.00
CA TYR A 36 -11.16 6.53 -9.60
C TYR A 36 -10.56 7.23 -10.83
N ARG A 37 -9.94 8.38 -10.59
CA ARG A 37 -9.32 9.21 -11.61
C ARG A 37 -7.85 9.45 -11.26
N LEU A 38 -7.05 9.72 -12.28
CA LEU A 38 -5.66 10.10 -12.12
C LEU A 38 -5.53 11.39 -11.31
N GLY A 39 -4.45 11.51 -10.54
CA GLY A 39 -4.13 12.66 -9.70
C GLY A 39 -4.37 12.42 -8.21
N GLY A 40 -4.50 13.51 -7.45
CA GLY A 40 -4.47 13.47 -5.98
C GLY A 40 -5.51 12.55 -5.34
N VAL A 41 -5.05 11.75 -4.38
CA VAL A 41 -5.86 10.86 -3.54
C VAL A 41 -5.40 10.90 -2.09
N MET A 42 -6.35 10.78 -1.17
CA MET A 42 -6.08 10.48 0.23
C MET A 42 -6.12 8.97 0.46
N LEU A 43 -5.01 8.38 0.87
CA LEU A 43 -5.00 7.02 1.39
C LEU A 43 -5.37 7.07 2.87
N CYS A 44 -6.39 6.33 3.29
CA CYS A 44 -6.89 6.41 4.67
C CYS A 44 -7.40 5.07 5.20
N CYS A 45 -7.64 5.00 6.51
CA CYS A 45 -8.23 3.83 7.16
C CYS A 45 -9.35 4.31 8.10
N PRO A 46 -10.58 3.78 8.00
CA PRO A 46 -11.66 4.21 8.89
C PRO A 46 -11.45 3.72 10.34
N ASP A 47 -10.79 2.58 10.51
CA ASP A 47 -10.63 1.94 11.83
C ASP A 47 -9.36 2.37 12.57
N LYS A 48 -8.51 3.19 11.94
CA LYS A 48 -7.23 3.65 12.51
C LYS A 48 -7.00 5.12 12.16
N PRO A 49 -6.50 5.95 13.09
CA PRO A 49 -6.15 7.34 12.82
C PRO A 49 -4.89 7.43 11.94
N TRP A 50 -5.06 7.15 10.65
CA TRP A 50 -3.99 7.05 9.67
C TRP A 50 -4.47 7.57 8.32
N CYS A 51 -3.72 8.53 7.77
CA CYS A 51 -4.01 9.10 6.47
C CYS A 51 -2.75 9.74 5.87
N VAL A 52 -2.57 9.58 4.56
CA VAL A 52 -1.49 10.20 3.77
C VAL A 52 -2.03 10.62 2.39
N ALA A 53 -1.35 11.54 1.74
CA ALA A 53 -1.66 11.93 0.36
C ALA A 53 -0.76 11.17 -0.63
N ALA A 54 -1.26 10.94 -1.83
CA ALA A 54 -0.55 10.30 -2.94
C ALA A 54 -1.15 10.78 -4.27
N ASP A 55 -0.54 10.38 -5.39
CA ASP A 55 -1.07 10.63 -6.73
C ASP A 55 -1.40 9.29 -7.42
N ILE A 56 -2.67 9.09 -7.81
CA ILE A 56 -3.07 7.95 -8.64
C ILE A 56 -2.46 8.12 -10.04
N THR A 57 -1.72 7.11 -10.46
CA THR A 57 -1.02 7.08 -11.76
C THR A 57 -1.63 6.09 -12.74
N VAL A 58 -2.34 5.07 -12.25
CA VAL A 58 -3.04 4.09 -13.08
C VAL A 58 -4.38 3.76 -12.44
N VAL A 59 -5.41 3.74 -13.27
CA VAL A 59 -6.70 3.10 -12.97
C VAL A 59 -7.01 2.18 -14.15
N ARG A 60 -7.06 0.89 -13.90
CA ARG A 60 -7.28 -0.14 -14.93
C ARG A 60 -8.48 -0.99 -14.52
N HIS A 61 -9.55 -0.92 -15.32
CA HIS A 61 -10.70 -1.82 -15.20
C HIS A 61 -10.41 -3.13 -15.91
N THR A 62 -10.72 -4.24 -15.26
CA THR A 62 -10.36 -5.58 -15.71
C THR A 62 -11.26 -6.60 -15.01
N THR A 63 -10.96 -7.89 -15.13
CA THR A 63 -11.48 -8.97 -14.27
C THR A 63 -10.38 -9.49 -13.35
N TYR A 64 -10.73 -10.21 -12.28
CA TYR A 64 -9.73 -10.82 -11.42
C TYR A 64 -8.79 -11.79 -12.15
N GLY A 65 -9.30 -12.53 -13.14
CA GLY A 65 -8.52 -13.49 -13.93
C GLY A 65 -7.47 -12.86 -14.86
N GLU A 66 -7.60 -11.56 -15.13
CA GLU A 66 -6.70 -10.79 -16.00
C GLU A 66 -5.67 -9.97 -15.19
N ILE A 67 -5.64 -10.10 -13.87
CA ILE A 67 -4.64 -9.45 -13.02
C ILE A 67 -3.34 -10.23 -13.13
N VAL A 68 -2.28 -9.54 -13.54
CA VAL A 68 -0.97 -10.17 -13.80
C VAL A 68 -0.19 -10.37 -12.50
N GLU A 69 0.83 -11.24 -12.56
CA GLU A 69 1.67 -11.61 -11.42
C GLU A 69 2.27 -10.43 -10.70
N GLU A 70 2.77 -9.46 -11.45
CA GLU A 70 3.40 -8.27 -10.91
C GLU A 70 2.42 -7.41 -10.10
N GLU A 71 1.13 -7.46 -10.42
CA GLU A 71 0.10 -6.67 -9.73
C GLU A 71 -0.36 -7.33 -8.45
N TYR A 72 -0.74 -8.61 -8.47
CA TYR A 72 -1.20 -9.26 -7.24
C TYR A 72 -0.05 -9.43 -6.23
N LYS A 73 1.19 -9.66 -6.69
CA LYS A 73 2.37 -9.69 -5.80
C LYS A 73 2.67 -8.34 -5.18
N ALA A 74 2.57 -7.26 -5.96
CA ALA A 74 2.74 -5.91 -5.44
C ALA A 74 1.59 -5.49 -4.50
N ASP A 75 0.39 -6.05 -4.66
CA ASP A 75 -0.72 -5.83 -3.72
C ASP A 75 -0.56 -6.63 -2.42
N GLY A 76 0.20 -7.72 -2.46
CA GLY A 76 0.62 -8.50 -1.30
C GLY A 76 0.14 -9.96 -1.30
N PHE A 77 -0.30 -10.48 -2.44
CA PHE A 77 -0.71 -11.88 -2.63
C PHE A 77 0.41 -12.69 -3.29
N LEU A 78 0.55 -13.97 -2.95
CA LEU A 78 1.60 -14.82 -3.53
C LEU A 78 1.14 -15.52 -4.81
N SER A 79 -0.17 -15.67 -5.01
CA SER A 79 -0.76 -16.33 -6.17
C SER A 79 -2.14 -15.76 -6.54
N PRO A 80 -2.66 -16.04 -7.74
CA PRO A 80 -4.03 -15.67 -8.13
C PRO A 80 -5.10 -16.28 -7.20
N GLN A 81 -4.88 -17.50 -6.71
CA GLN A 81 -5.82 -18.17 -5.79
C GLN A 81 -5.84 -17.48 -4.43
N GLU A 82 -4.67 -17.15 -3.87
CA GLU A 82 -4.59 -16.42 -2.60
C GLU A 82 -5.23 -15.02 -2.71
N MET A 83 -5.09 -14.36 -3.87
CA MET A 83 -5.79 -13.11 -4.15
C MET A 83 -7.30 -13.29 -4.04
N ILE A 84 -7.90 -14.28 -4.73
CA ILE A 84 -9.35 -14.52 -4.65
C ILE A 84 -9.80 -14.84 -3.23
N GLU A 85 -9.10 -15.72 -2.51
CA GLU A 85 -9.40 -16.06 -1.13
C GLU A 85 -9.30 -14.84 -0.19
N GLY A 86 -8.27 -14.02 -0.38
CA GLY A 86 -8.08 -12.77 0.34
C GLY A 86 -9.19 -11.76 0.08
N MET A 87 -9.63 -11.63 -1.18
CA MET A 87 -10.73 -10.76 -1.57
C MET A 87 -12.07 -11.24 -1.01
N ARG A 88 -12.31 -12.56 -0.96
CA ARG A 88 -13.54 -13.16 -0.39
C ARG A 88 -13.80 -12.83 1.08
N ARG A 89 -12.76 -12.45 1.82
CA ARG A 89 -12.90 -11.95 3.20
C ARG A 89 -13.71 -10.65 3.30
N PHE A 90 -13.71 -9.85 2.24
CA PHE A 90 -14.42 -8.57 2.18
C PHE A 90 -15.55 -8.57 1.14
N TYR A 91 -15.42 -9.40 0.10
CA TYR A 91 -16.34 -9.49 -1.03
C TYR A 91 -16.68 -10.96 -1.28
N PRO A 92 -17.71 -11.53 -0.62
CA PRO A 92 -17.97 -12.98 -0.59
C PRO A 92 -18.13 -13.65 -1.97
N TYR A 93 -18.49 -12.88 -2.99
CA TYR A 93 -18.74 -13.34 -4.36
C TYR A 93 -17.56 -13.07 -5.32
N ALA A 94 -16.39 -12.67 -4.82
CA ALA A 94 -15.21 -12.50 -5.65
C ALA A 94 -14.83 -13.82 -6.35
N ASP A 95 -14.58 -13.75 -7.65
CA ASP A 95 -14.20 -14.87 -8.50
C ASP A 95 -13.44 -14.36 -9.73
N PHE A 96 -12.73 -15.23 -10.44
CA PHE A 96 -11.85 -14.85 -11.55
C PHE A 96 -12.58 -14.13 -12.70
N ASP A 97 -13.84 -14.46 -12.95
CA ASP A 97 -14.68 -13.82 -13.98
C ASP A 97 -15.23 -12.44 -13.54
N LYS A 98 -15.10 -12.07 -12.26
CA LYS A 98 -15.72 -10.87 -11.73
C LYS A 98 -14.91 -9.61 -12.04
N PRO A 99 -15.59 -8.46 -12.25
CA PRO A 99 -14.94 -7.19 -12.47
C PRO A 99 -14.04 -6.80 -11.30
N ALA A 100 -12.90 -6.19 -11.63
CA ALA A 100 -11.95 -5.63 -10.67
C ALA A 100 -11.38 -4.30 -11.20
N THR A 101 -10.86 -3.48 -10.28
CA THR A 101 -10.11 -2.28 -10.58
C THR A 101 -8.72 -2.38 -9.97
N VAL A 102 -7.69 -2.28 -10.81
CA VAL A 102 -6.32 -2.10 -10.36
C VAL A 102 -6.02 -0.61 -10.28
N ILE A 103 -5.56 -0.15 -9.12
CA ILE A 103 -5.21 1.25 -8.88
C ILE A 103 -3.75 1.29 -8.46
N ARG A 104 -2.93 2.07 -9.16
CA ARG A 104 -1.55 2.38 -8.75
C ARG A 104 -1.43 3.84 -8.35
N TRP A 105 -0.54 4.10 -7.41
CA TRP A 105 -0.21 5.45 -6.97
C TRP A 105 1.29 5.62 -6.76
N ASN A 106 1.75 6.86 -6.71
CA ASN A 106 3.11 7.22 -6.32
C ASN A 106 3.08 8.47 -5.42
N ASN A 107 4.25 9.07 -5.21
CA ASN A 107 4.40 10.35 -4.50
C ASN A 107 3.67 10.37 -3.13
N VAL A 108 3.84 9.31 -2.33
CA VAL A 108 3.22 9.23 -1.01
C VAL A 108 3.88 10.25 -0.09
N HIS A 109 3.09 11.18 0.47
CA HIS A 109 3.60 12.29 1.27
C HIS A 109 2.66 12.66 2.43
N GLY A 110 3.20 13.48 3.35
CA GLY A 110 2.50 14.00 4.51
C GLY A 110 3.19 13.66 5.84
N LYS A 111 2.67 14.22 6.93
CA LYS A 111 3.31 14.18 8.26
C LYS A 111 3.67 12.77 8.75
N LEU A 112 2.84 11.76 8.43
CA LEU A 112 3.11 10.37 8.84
C LEU A 112 4.30 9.75 8.09
N VAL A 113 4.51 10.13 6.82
CA VAL A 113 5.66 9.71 6.00
C VAL A 113 6.94 10.31 6.59
N ASP A 114 6.95 11.62 6.87
CA ASP A 114 8.10 12.29 7.49
C ASP A 114 8.49 11.65 8.83
N GLN A 115 7.49 11.37 9.66
CA GLN A 115 7.71 10.73 10.96
C GLN A 115 8.23 9.30 10.82
N TYR A 116 7.73 8.54 9.83
CA TYR A 116 8.22 7.20 9.55
C TYR A 116 9.71 7.24 9.19
N HIS A 117 10.12 8.05 8.22
CA HIS A 117 11.53 8.15 7.82
C HIS A 117 12.44 8.64 8.94
N LYS A 118 12.01 9.63 9.73
CA LYS A 118 12.74 10.08 10.93
C LYS A 118 12.96 8.95 11.94
N ARG A 119 11.96 8.09 12.16
CA ARG A 119 12.09 6.92 13.06
C ARG A 119 13.05 5.88 12.50
N GLN A 120 13.00 5.60 11.20
CA GLN A 120 13.92 4.65 10.56
C GLN A 120 15.36 5.17 10.64
N ALA A 121 15.62 6.43 10.30
CA ALA A 121 16.95 7.04 10.40
C ALA A 121 17.54 6.94 11.82
N LYS A 122 16.71 7.19 12.86
CA LYS A 122 17.12 7.03 14.27
C LYS A 122 17.46 5.58 14.62
N LYS A 123 16.72 4.59 14.10
CA LYS A 123 17.02 3.17 14.32
C LYS A 123 18.35 2.78 13.68
N LEU A 124 18.61 3.20 12.44
CA LEU A 124 19.88 2.95 11.77
C LEU A 124 21.05 3.56 12.55
N SER A 125 20.94 4.82 12.99
CA SER A 125 21.99 5.49 13.77
C SER A 125 22.29 4.77 15.10
N LYS A 126 21.26 4.27 15.79
CA LYS A 126 21.45 3.48 17.02
C LYS A 126 22.13 2.14 16.75
N HIS A 127 21.75 1.46 15.67
CA HIS A 127 22.36 0.19 15.29
C HIS A 127 23.85 0.37 14.92
N GLN A 128 24.18 1.41 14.14
CA GLN A 128 25.57 1.75 13.81
C GLN A 128 26.41 2.03 15.06
N LYS A 129 25.88 2.80 16.03
CA LYS A 129 26.57 3.04 17.30
C LYS A 129 26.77 1.76 18.12
N ALA A 130 25.81 0.83 18.10
CA ALA A 130 25.93 -0.45 18.81
C ALA A 130 26.98 -1.38 18.17
N CYS A 131 27.11 -1.37 16.84
CA CYS A 131 28.10 -2.20 16.13
C CYS A 131 29.52 -1.61 16.20
N CYS A 132 29.68 -0.28 16.17
CA CYS A 132 30.99 0.37 16.30
C CYS A 132 31.49 0.47 17.74
N GLY A 133 30.65 0.20 18.75
CA GLY A 133 31.01 0.23 20.17
C GLY A 133 31.68 -1.05 20.70
N LYS A 134 31.77 -2.12 19.89
CA LYS A 134 32.54 -3.33 20.20
C LYS A 134 33.89 -3.27 19.49
N GLY A 135 34.80 -2.43 19.99
CA GLY A 135 36.20 -2.51 19.58
C GLY A 135 36.79 -3.86 19.98
N PRO A 136 37.68 -4.46 19.17
CA PRO A 136 38.51 -5.57 19.64
C PRO A 136 39.43 -5.03 20.73
N TYR A 137 39.82 -5.86 21.69
CA TYR A 137 40.72 -5.58 22.81
C TYR A 137 40.11 -4.99 24.08
N LYS A 138 39.69 -5.90 24.98
CA LYS A 138 40.20 -6.01 26.36
C LYS A 138 40.12 -7.52 26.68
N GLY A 139 41.13 -8.24 27.13
CA GLY A 139 42.53 -8.05 27.47
C GLY A 139 42.98 -9.44 27.96
#